data_AF-A0A0F9KU00-F1
#
_entry.id   AF-A0A0F9KU00-F1
#
_cell.length_a   1.000
_cell.length_b   1.000
_cell.length_c   1.000
_cell.angle_alpha   90.00
_cell.angle_beta   90.00
_cell.angle_gamma   90.00
#
_symmetry.space_group_name_H-M   'P 1'
#
loop_
_entity.id
_entity.type
_entity.pdbx_description
1 polymer ?
#
loop_
_entity_poly.entity_id
_entity_poly.type
_entity_poly.pdbx_seq_one_letter_code
_entity_poly.pdbx_strand_id
1 'polypeptide(L)'
;MYRFRFILILCWFLLASTTSGGINQTNTELYNECSKCGTKYSNDIKFCGKDGTELVSTQKGLICPKCKKAGVSGEKFCREDGEKLVTIKEIIADEQKLLENKRKASKHLKEGNKYSIIGN
;
A
#
# COMPACT_ATOMS: atom_id res chain seq x y z
N MET A 1 51.74 -16.63 -20.41
CA MET A 1 50.61 -16.02 -21.14
C MET A 1 49.22 -16.33 -20.55
N TYR A 2 49.10 -16.81 -19.30
CA TYR A 2 47.79 -17.17 -18.68
C TYR A 2 47.27 -16.13 -17.70
N ARG A 3 48.15 -15.28 -17.15
CA ARG A 3 47.82 -14.22 -16.18
C ARG A 3 47.00 -13.10 -16.82
N PHE A 4 47.32 -12.72 -18.06
CA PHE A 4 46.58 -11.69 -18.81
C PHE A 4 45.16 -12.13 -19.20
N ARG A 5 44.97 -13.41 -19.57
CA ARG A 5 43.64 -13.96 -19.88
C ARG A 5 42.73 -14.01 -18.66
N PHE A 6 43.28 -14.30 -17.48
CA PHE A 6 42.52 -14.30 -16.23
C PHE A 6 42.02 -12.89 -15.83
N ILE A 7 42.87 -11.88 -16.03
CA ILE A 7 42.50 -10.48 -15.76
C ILE A 7 41.39 -10.00 -16.72
N LEU A 8 41.47 -10.36 -18.01
CA LEU A 8 40.43 -10.01 -18.98
C LEU A 8 39.08 -10.66 -18.66
N ILE A 9 39.07 -11.92 -18.18
CA ILE A 9 37.84 -12.62 -17.77
C ILE A 9 37.23 -12.00 -16.51
N LEU A 10 38.05 -11.61 -15.53
CA LEU A 10 37.59 -10.91 -14.32
C LEU A 10 37.03 -9.52 -14.61
N CYS A 11 37.64 -8.76 -15.53
CA CYS A 11 37.10 -7.47 -15.96
C CYS A 11 35.75 -7.61 -16.68
N TRP A 12 35.54 -8.68 -17.45
CA TRP A 12 34.25 -8.95 -18.10
C TRP A 12 33.13 -9.25 -17.10
N PHE A 13 33.44 -9.92 -15.99
CA PHE A 13 32.48 -10.14 -14.91
C PHE A 13 32.12 -8.87 -14.14
N LEU A 14 33.05 -7.92 -13.99
CA LEU A 14 32.80 -6.67 -13.26
C LEU A 14 32.01 -5.62 -14.06
N LEU A 15 32.01 -5.69 -15.39
CA LEU A 15 31.27 -4.75 -16.26
C LEU A 15 29.78 -5.10 -16.42
N ALA A 16 29.32 -6.27 -15.97
CA ALA A 16 27.93 -6.70 -16.12
C ALA A 16 26.99 -6.25 -14.98
N SER A 17 27.51 -5.60 -13.92
CA SER A 17 26.74 -5.31 -12.71
C SER A 17 26.36 -3.84 -12.49
N THR A 18 26.36 -3.00 -13.53
CA THR A 18 25.70 -1.68 -13.42
C THR A 18 24.24 -1.81 -13.84
N THR A 19 23.46 -2.61 -13.12
CA THR A 19 22.01 -2.36 -13.09
C THR A 19 21.84 -1.08 -12.30
N SER A 20 21.60 0.04 -12.98
CA SER A 20 21.05 1.22 -12.35
C SER A 20 19.71 0.80 -11.75
N GLY A 21 19.71 0.50 -10.45
CA GLY A 21 18.53 0.40 -9.63
C GLY A 21 17.91 1.79 -9.60
N GLY A 22 17.19 2.13 -10.67
CA GLY A 22 16.21 3.19 -10.68
C GLY A 22 15.16 2.79 -9.67
N ILE A 23 15.41 3.13 -8.41
CA ILE A 23 14.37 3.33 -7.42
C ILE A 23 13.47 4.41 -8.01
N ASN A 24 12.47 3.99 -8.77
CA ASN A 24 11.24 4.75 -8.91
C ASN A 24 10.56 4.69 -7.53
N GLN A 25 11.16 5.35 -6.55
CA GLN A 25 10.45 5.83 -5.39
C GLN A 25 9.44 6.81 -5.95
N THR A 26 8.23 6.33 -6.22
CA THR A 26 7.05 7.16 -6.17
C THR A 26 6.91 7.60 -4.71
N ASN A 27 7.78 8.54 -4.28
CA ASN A 27 7.47 9.44 -3.19
C ASN A 27 6.20 10.14 -3.65
N THR A 28 5.05 9.58 -3.25
CA THR A 28 3.79 10.28 -3.35
C THR A 28 4.00 11.49 -2.45
N GLU A 29 4.30 12.65 -3.03
CA GLU A 29 4.41 13.91 -2.29
C GLU A 29 3.14 14.05 -1.46
N LEU A 30 3.30 13.92 -0.14
CA LEU A 30 2.22 14.11 0.81
C LEU A 30 2.00 15.61 0.94
N TYR A 31 0.81 16.09 0.57
CA TYR A 31 0.49 17.50 0.62
C TYR A 31 -0.87 17.73 1.30
N ASN A 32 -1.04 18.90 1.90
CA ASN A 32 -2.34 19.35 2.40
C ASN A 32 -2.93 20.32 1.37
N GLU A 33 -4.25 20.30 1.18
CA GLU A 33 -4.94 21.09 0.16
C GLU A 33 -5.99 21.99 0.78
N CYS A 34 -6.05 23.26 0.35
CA CYS A 34 -7.14 24.14 0.76
C CYS A 34 -8.42 23.80 -0.01
N SER A 35 -9.50 23.45 0.70
CA SER A 35 -10.79 23.14 0.10
C SER A 35 -11.46 24.33 -0.62
N LYS A 36 -11.05 25.58 -0.31
CA LYS A 36 -11.59 26.79 -0.95
C LYS A 36 -10.82 27.23 -2.18
N CYS A 37 -9.49 27.30 -2.08
CA CYS A 37 -8.64 27.85 -3.15
C CYS A 37 -7.78 26.81 -3.88
N GLY A 38 -7.82 25.54 -3.48
CA GLY A 38 -7.08 24.44 -4.12
C GLY A 38 -5.56 24.55 -4.00
N THR A 39 -5.04 25.51 -3.23
CA THR A 39 -3.59 25.66 -3.06
C THR A 39 -3.06 24.47 -2.27
N LYS A 40 -1.98 23.86 -2.77
CA LYS A 40 -1.29 22.74 -2.15
C LYS A 40 -0.18 23.26 -1.25
N TYR A 41 -0.04 22.64 -0.10
CA TYR A 41 0.93 22.96 0.94
C TYR A 41 1.67 21.71 1.34
N SER A 42 2.88 21.89 1.86
CA SER A 42 3.59 20.79 2.53
C SER A 42 2.76 20.25 3.71
N ASN A 43 2.97 18.98 4.05
CA ASN A 43 2.15 18.23 5.01
C ASN A 43 2.22 18.76 6.46
N ASP A 44 3.23 19.56 6.78
CA ASP A 44 3.45 20.22 8.07
C ASP A 44 2.59 21.50 8.26
N ILE A 45 2.06 22.05 7.16
CA ILE A 45 1.22 23.25 7.20
C ILE A 45 -0.23 22.86 7.44
N LYS A 46 -0.87 23.43 8.46
CA LYS A 46 -2.26 23.12 8.86
C LYS A 46 -3.32 24.07 8.31
N PHE A 47 -2.93 25.31 8.00
CA PHE A 47 -3.85 26.37 7.59
C PHE A 47 -3.41 27.02 6.28
N CYS A 48 -4.38 27.42 5.47
CA CYS A 48 -4.14 28.12 4.21
C CYS A 48 -3.57 29.52 4.48
N GLY A 49 -2.39 29.81 3.91
CA GLY A 49 -1.76 31.13 4.03
C GLY A 49 -2.51 32.27 3.35
N LYS A 50 -3.51 31.97 2.50
CA LYS A 50 -4.31 32.97 1.78
C LYS A 50 -5.61 33.33 2.48
N ASP A 51 -6.29 32.35 3.06
CA ASP A 51 -7.68 32.49 3.56
C ASP A 51 -7.90 31.94 4.97
N GLY A 52 -6.86 31.37 5.61
CA GLY A 52 -6.93 30.80 6.96
C GLY A 52 -7.75 29.51 7.09
N THR A 53 -8.29 28.97 6.00
CA THR A 53 -9.06 27.71 6.02
C THR A 53 -8.16 26.55 6.45
N GLU A 54 -8.66 25.68 7.31
CA GLU A 54 -7.98 24.44 7.68
C GLU A 54 -7.78 23.57 6.45
N LEU A 55 -6.56 23.07 6.26
CA LEU A 55 -6.19 22.30 5.09
C LEU A 55 -6.61 20.84 5.25
N VAL A 56 -7.09 20.26 4.15
CA VAL A 56 -7.44 18.84 4.09
C VAL A 56 -6.17 18.06 3.75
N SER A 57 -5.76 17.17 4.64
CA SER A 57 -4.62 16.30 4.40
C SER A 57 -4.94 15.27 3.33
N THR A 58 -4.13 15.22 2.27
CA THR A 58 -4.21 14.13 1.27
C THR A 58 -3.42 12.90 1.70
N GLN A 59 -2.83 12.92 2.91
CA GLN A 59 -2.20 11.75 3.49
C GLN A 59 -3.25 10.64 3.55
N LYS A 60 -3.05 9.61 2.73
CA LYS A 60 -3.67 8.31 2.96
C LYS A 60 -3.01 7.75 4.20
N GLY A 61 -3.44 8.23 5.37
CA GLY A 61 -2.98 7.72 6.65
C GLY A 61 -3.19 6.22 6.66
N LEU A 62 -2.14 5.49 7.00
CA LEU A 62 -2.27 4.07 7.24
C LEU A 62 -2.97 3.90 8.60
N ILE A 63 -3.89 2.94 8.68
CA ILE A 63 -4.72 2.69 9.84
C ILE A 63 -4.49 1.24 10.27
N CYS A 64 -4.40 1.01 11.57
CA CYS A 64 -4.37 -0.35 12.10
C CYS A 64 -5.75 -1.00 11.90
N PRO A 65 -5.84 -2.15 11.19
CA PRO A 65 -7.13 -2.81 10.95
C PRO A 65 -7.73 -3.38 12.24
N LYS A 66 -6.91 -3.60 13.27
CA LYS A 66 -7.30 -4.18 14.56
C LYS A 66 -7.77 -3.11 15.56
N CYS A 67 -6.90 -2.17 15.91
CA CYS A 67 -7.22 -1.14 16.92
C CYS A 67 -7.77 0.17 16.35
N LYS A 68 -7.83 0.33 15.02
CA LYS A 68 -8.37 1.50 14.29
C LYS A 68 -7.62 2.81 14.53
N LYS A 69 -6.48 2.79 15.23
CA LYS A 69 -5.62 3.98 15.37
C LYS A 69 -4.90 4.26 14.06
N ALA A 70 -4.80 5.55 13.71
CA ALA A 70 -3.96 6.00 12.61
C ALA A 70 -2.48 5.85 12.99
N GLY A 71 -1.69 5.35 12.04
CA GLY A 71 -0.23 5.41 12.13
C GLY A 71 0.29 6.82 11.89
N VAL A 72 1.48 7.10 12.40
CA VAL A 72 2.16 8.35 12.05
C VAL A 72 2.95 8.18 10.75
N SER A 73 3.38 9.30 10.16
CA SER A 73 4.08 9.30 8.87
C SER A 73 5.32 8.39 8.89
N GLY A 74 5.43 7.55 7.86
CA GLY A 74 6.55 6.60 7.69
C GLY A 74 6.39 5.26 8.41
N GLU A 75 5.37 5.08 9.24
CA GLU A 75 5.16 3.81 9.94
C GLU A 75 4.56 2.73 9.05
N LYS A 76 4.99 1.48 9.26
CA LYS A 76 4.46 0.30 8.56
C LYS A 76 3.65 -0.61 9.46
N PHE A 77 3.84 -0.51 10.77
CA PHE A 77 3.23 -1.37 11.78
C PHE A 77 2.68 -0.53 12.93
N CYS A 78 1.60 -1.01 13.54
CA CYS A 78 0.95 -0.35 14.66
C CYS A 78 1.83 -0.41 15.92
N ARG A 79 1.96 0.73 16.61
CA ARG A 79 2.71 0.82 17.88
C ARG A 79 2.10 0.01 19.02
N GLU A 80 0.79 -0.22 18.99
CA GLU A 80 0.04 -0.85 20.09
C GLU A 80 0.04 -2.37 19.98
N ASP A 81 -0.15 -2.90 18.77
CA ASP A 81 -0.41 -4.32 18.55
C ASP A 81 0.51 -4.98 17.51
N GLY A 82 1.42 -4.21 16.88
CA GLY A 82 2.36 -4.71 15.89
C GLY A 82 1.74 -5.09 14.54
N GLU A 83 0.42 -4.91 14.37
CA GLU A 83 -0.29 -5.26 13.13
C GLU A 83 0.16 -4.35 11.99
N LYS A 84 0.17 -4.88 10.76
CA LYS A 84 0.54 -4.08 9.58
C LYS A 84 -0.50 -2.97 9.37
N LEU A 85 -0.03 -1.73 9.25
CA LEU A 85 -0.90 -0.62 8.93
C LEU A 85 -1.30 -0.68 7.45
N VAL A 86 -2.58 -0.42 7.17
CA VAL A 86 -3.17 -0.53 5.84
C VAL A 86 -3.92 0.75 5.48
N THR A 87 -4.12 0.99 4.19
CA THR A 87 -4.96 2.08 3.71
C THR A 87 -6.45 1.72 3.82
N ILE A 88 -7.32 2.73 3.88
CA ILE A 88 -8.77 2.52 3.79
C ILE A 88 -9.16 1.73 2.52
N LYS A 89 -8.45 1.94 1.40
CA LYS A 89 -8.73 1.23 0.16
C LYS A 89 -8.47 -0.27 0.27
N GLU A 90 -7.39 -0.65 0.93
CA GLU A 90 -7.05 -2.06 1.20
C GLU A 90 -8.09 -2.71 2.11
N ILE A 91 -8.52 -2.03 3.18
CA ILE A 91 -9.59 -2.52 4.08
C ILE A 91 -10.88 -2.80 3.31
N ILE A 92 -11.32 -1.86 2.48
CA ILE A 92 -12.54 -2.01 1.67
C ILE A 92 -12.39 -3.18 0.68
N ALA A 93 -11.24 -3.30 0.03
CA ALA A 93 -10.99 -4.39 -0.91
C ALA A 93 -11.00 -5.77 -0.22
N ASP A 94 -10.41 -5.87 0.97
CA ASP A 94 -10.41 -7.12 1.75
C ASP A 94 -11.82 -7.49 2.23
N GLU A 95 -12.62 -6.51 2.64
CA GLU A 95 -14.02 -6.73 3.04
C GLU A 95 -14.88 -7.19 1.86
N GLN A 96 -14.72 -6.57 0.69
CA GLN A 96 -15.40 -6.98 -0.54
C GLN A 96 -15.05 -8.41 -0.93
N LYS A 97 -13.76 -8.75 -0.89
CA LYS A 97 -13.26 -10.11 -1.17
C LYS A 97 -13.83 -11.13 -0.18
N LEU A 98 -13.89 -10.78 1.10
CA LEU A 98 -14.50 -11.63 2.12
C LEU A 98 -15.99 -11.88 1.84
N LEU A 99 -16.73 -10.84 1.46
CA LEU A 99 -18.16 -10.94 1.15
C LEU A 99 -18.40 -11.81 -0.09
N GLU A 100 -17.58 -11.65 -1.13
CA GLU A 100 -17.63 -12.49 -2.32
C GLU A 100 -17.36 -13.96 -1.98
N ASN A 101 -16.35 -14.24 -1.16
CA ASN A 101 -16.03 -15.60 -0.72
C ASN A 101 -17.19 -16.22 0.07
N LYS A 102 -17.81 -15.46 0.98
CA LYS A 102 -19.01 -15.89 1.71
C LYS A 102 -20.16 -16.22 0.77
N ARG A 103 -20.39 -15.39 -0.26
CA ARG A 103 -21.42 -15.62 -1.28
C ARG A 103 -21.17 -16.92 -2.05
N LYS A 104 -19.93 -17.16 -2.49
CA LYS A 104 -19.53 -18.39 -3.19
C LYS A 104 -19.75 -19.63 -2.31
N ALA A 105 -19.29 -19.58 -1.06
CA ALA A 105 -19.49 -20.67 -0.09
C ALA A 105 -20.98 -20.99 0.12
N SER A 106 -21.83 -19.97 0.29
CA SER A 106 -23.28 -20.16 0.43
C SER A 106 -23.92 -20.80 -0.81
N LYS A 107 -23.47 -20.41 -2.01
CA LYS A 107 -23.94 -21.00 -3.27
C LYS A 107 -23.60 -22.50 -3.32
N HIS A 108 -22.36 -22.87 -3.07
CA HIS A 108 -21.92 -24.27 -3.08
C HIS A 108 -22.64 -25.12 -2.02
N LEU A 109 -22.88 -24.57 -0.83
CA LEU A 109 -23.66 -25.25 0.20
C LEU A 109 -25.10 -25.54 -0.26
N LYS A 110 -25.78 -24.57 -0.87
CA LYS A 110 -27.14 -24.74 -1.40
C LYS A 110 -27.20 -25.76 -2.53
N GLU A 111 -26.22 -25.72 -3.44
CA GLU A 111 -26.11 -26.67 -4.54
C GLU A 111 -25.89 -28.09 -4.01
N GLY A 112 -24.93 -28.28 -3.09
CA GLY A 112 -24.68 -29.58 -2.45
C GLY A 112 -25.93 -30.14 -1.77
N ASN A 113 -26.62 -29.32 -0.98
CA ASN A 113 -27.86 -29.73 -0.30
C ASN A 113 -28.97 -30.11 -1.29
N LYS A 114 -29.08 -29.42 -2.43
CA LYS A 114 -30.06 -29.75 -3.48
C LYS A 114 -29.83 -31.16 -4.04
N TYR A 115 -28.58 -31.57 -4.25
CA TYR A 115 -28.30 -32.92 -4.75
C TYR A 115 -28.48 -34.00 -3.69
N SER A 116 -28.29 -33.67 -2.41
CA SER A 116 -28.53 -34.60 -1.30
C SER A 116 -30.00 -35.00 -1.13
N ILE A 117 -30.94 -34.12 -1.47
CA ILE A 117 -32.39 -34.39 -1.34
C ILE A 117 -33.00 -35.05 -2.58
N ILE A 118 -32.34 -35.00 -3.75
CA ILE A 118 -32.83 -35.62 -4.99
C ILE A 118 -32.33 -37.08 -5.12
N GLY A 119 -31.27 -37.44 -4.40
CA GLY A 119 -30.66 -38.78 -4.43
C GLY A 119 -31.22 -39.80 -3.43
N ASN A 120 -32.27 -39.46 -2.67
CA ASN A 120 -32.98 -40.35 -1.73
C ASN A 120 -34.38 -40.70 -2.25
#